data_AF-A0A662JFY7-F1
#
_entry.id   AF-A0A662JFY7-F1
#
_cell.length_a   1.000
_cell.length_b   1.000
_cell.length_c   1.000
_cell.angle_alpha   90.00
_cell.angle_beta   90.00
_cell.angle_gamma   90.00
#
_symmetry.space_group_name_H-M   'P 1'
#
loop_
_entity.id
_entity.type
_entity.pdbx_description
1 polymer ?
#
loop_
_entity_poly.entity_id
_entity_poly.type
_entity_poly.pdbx_seq_one_letter_code
_entity_poly.pdbx_strand_id
1 'polypeptide(L)'
;MSEEKIKIIIDGVEVEALPGQTILQAALNAGIYIPHLCYHPDLPPVSGSMLSSEVVYRDGQEVKGEAGKEYEGCQLCLVKV
;
A
#
# COMPACT_ATOMS: atom_id res chain seq x y z
N MET A 1 17.98 -5.48 20.18
CA MET A 1 18.29 -5.18 18.77
C MET A 1 18.07 -3.70 18.61
N SER A 2 19.12 -2.94 18.29
CA SER A 2 18.98 -1.49 18.10
C SER A 2 18.45 -1.28 16.68
N GLU A 3 17.17 -0.96 16.53
CA GLU A 3 16.60 -0.57 15.26
C GLU A 3 17.12 0.82 14.89
N GLU A 4 18.05 0.90 13.94
CA GLU A 4 18.58 2.16 13.44
C GLU A 4 17.50 2.84 12.58
N LYS A 5 16.94 3.94 13.08
CA LYS A 5 15.88 4.68 12.39
C LYS A 5 16.47 5.48 11.23
N ILE A 6 15.77 5.47 10.10
CA ILE A 6 16.09 6.25 8.91
C ILE A 6 15.26 7.52 8.93
N LYS A 7 15.87 8.66 8.61
CA LYS A 7 15.13 9.92 8.45
C LYS A 7 14.62 10.06 7.02
N ILE A 8 13.33 10.34 6.87
CA ILE A 8 12.69 10.68 5.60
C ILE A 8 11.97 12.02 5.72
N ILE A 9 11.65 12.65 4.59
CA ILE A 9 10.91 13.92 4.56
C ILE A 9 9.59 13.68 3.85
N ILE A 10 8.48 14.01 4.51
CA ILE A 10 7.11 13.93 3.97
C ILE A 10 6.48 15.31 4.11
N ASP A 11 6.10 15.95 2.99
CA ASP A 11 5.55 17.31 2.96
C ASP A 11 6.41 18.36 3.71
N GLY A 12 7.74 18.21 3.66
CA GLY A 12 8.69 19.08 4.36
C GLY A 12 8.88 18.79 5.85
N VAL A 13 8.17 17.78 6.39
CA VAL A 13 8.29 17.32 7.78
C VAL A 13 9.31 16.17 7.85
N GLU A 14 10.30 16.27 8.74
CA GLU A 14 11.19 15.16 9.07
C GLU A 14 10.43 14.07 9.83
N VAL A 15 10.48 12.84 9.32
CA VAL A 15 9.85 11.64 9.90
C VAL A 15 10.92 10.58 10.13
N GLU A 16 10.92 9.97 11.31
CA GLU A 16 11.75 8.80 11.60
C GLU A 16 11.02 7.51 11.20
N ALA A 17 11.59 6.75 10.28
CA ALA A 17 11.06 5.49 9.78
C ALA A 17 11.98 4.31 10.17
N LEU A 18 11.41 3.12 10.28
CA LEU A 18 12.16 1.89 10.50
C LEU A 18 12.59 1.26 9.16
N PRO A 19 13.76 0.61 9.08
CA PRO A 19 14.14 -0.15 7.90
C PRO A 19 13.09 -1.22 7.55
N GLY A 20 12.67 -1.28 6.29
CA GLY A 20 11.61 -2.19 5.82
C GLY A 20 10.18 -1.70 6.03
N GLN A 21 9.99 -0.56 6.70
CA GLN A 21 8.69 0.09 6.81
C GLN A 21 8.30 0.74 5.47
N THR A 22 7.02 0.63 5.09
CA THR A 22 6.51 1.35 3.91
C THR A 22 6.37 2.84 4.19
N ILE A 23 6.39 3.68 3.15
CA ILE A 23 6.18 5.13 3.28
C ILE A 23 4.84 5.43 3.96
N LEU A 24 3.79 4.67 3.63
CA LEU A 24 2.47 4.81 4.26
C LEU A 24 2.53 4.56 5.77
N GLN A 25 3.18 3.48 6.19
CA GLN A 25 3.32 3.19 7.62
C GLN A 25 4.15 4.25 8.36
N ALA A 26 5.22 4.76 7.73
CA ALA A 26 6.03 5.82 8.32
C ALA A 26 5.23 7.13 8.48
N ALA A 27 4.45 7.51 7.46
CA ALA A 27 3.55 8.66 7.51
C ALA A 27 2.50 8.52 8.63
N LEU A 28 1.80 7.39 8.69
CA LEU A 28 0.78 7.13 9.69
C LEU A 28 1.34 7.15 11.12
N ASN A 29 2.54 6.59 11.33
CA ASN A 29 3.22 6.65 12.63
C ASN A 29 3.58 8.08 13.05
N ALA A 30 3.87 8.96 12.08
CA ALA A 30 4.13 10.38 12.31
C ALA A 30 2.85 11.23 12.43
N GLY A 31 1.67 10.61 12.35
CA GLY A 31 0.38 11.33 12.34
C GLY A 31 0.06 12.03 11.02
N ILE A 32 0.80 11.74 9.94
CA ILE A 32 0.56 12.28 8.60
C ILE A 32 -0.40 11.34 7.86
N TYR A 33 -1.58 11.87 7.52
CA TYR A 33 -2.58 11.10 6.81
C TYR A 33 -2.33 11.11 5.30
N ILE A 34 -2.07 9.94 4.73
CA ILE A 34 -2.05 9.70 3.28
C ILE A 34 -3.34 8.97 2.91
N PRO A 35 -4.20 9.53 2.04
CA PRO A 35 -5.41 8.85 1.58
C PRO A 35 -5.09 7.49 0.95
N HIS A 36 -5.71 6.43 1.46
CA HIS A 36 -5.54 5.07 0.98
C HIS A 36 -6.90 4.36 0.99
N LEU A 37 -7.19 3.64 -0.10
CA LEU A 37 -8.46 2.90 -0.23
C LEU A 37 -8.29 1.39 0.01
N CYS A 38 -7.14 0.84 -0.38
CA CYS A 38 -6.88 -0.61 -0.39
C CYS A 38 -5.97 -1.11 0.75
N TYR A 39 -5.39 -0.21 1.56
CA TYR A 39 -4.52 -0.61 2.66
C TYR A 39 -5.33 -0.97 3.91
N HIS A 40 -5.00 -2.10 4.53
CA HIS A 40 -5.51 -2.52 5.83
C HIS A 40 -4.38 -3.21 6.58
N PRO A 41 -4.16 -2.93 7.89
CA PRO A 41 -3.04 -3.48 8.65
C PRO A 41 -3.06 -5.01 8.75
N ASP A 42 -4.25 -5.62 8.78
CA ASP A 42 -4.40 -7.10 8.82
C ASP A 42 -4.29 -7.78 7.44
N LEU A 43 -4.20 -7.01 6.35
CA LEU A 43 -4.02 -7.57 5.01
C LEU A 43 -2.56 -7.50 4.60
N PRO A 44 -2.04 -8.52 3.89
CA PRO A 44 -0.71 -8.42 3.31
C PRO A 44 -0.65 -7.20 2.38
N PRO A 45 0.50 -6.50 2.29
CA PRO A 45 0.69 -5.45 1.31
C PRO A 45 0.37 -5.98 -0.08
N VAL A 46 -0.34 -5.18 -0.87
CA VAL A 46 -0.59 -5.54 -2.26
C VAL A 46 0.75 -5.55 -2.98
N SER A 47 1.29 -6.74 -3.21
CA SER A 47 2.54 -6.97 -3.93
C SER A 47 2.22 -7.38 -5.37
N GLY A 48 3.20 -7.25 -6.27
CA GLY A 48 3.06 -7.70 -7.67
C GLY A 48 2.72 -9.20 -7.81
N SER A 49 2.78 -9.97 -6.73
CA SER A 49 2.33 -11.37 -6.69
C SER A 49 0.81 -11.54 -6.53
N MET A 50 0.06 -10.45 -6.30
CA MET A 50 -1.40 -10.49 -6.26
C MET A 50 -1.93 -10.51 -7.70
N LEU A 51 -2.46 -11.66 -8.10
CA LEU A 51 -2.94 -11.90 -9.46
C LEU A 51 -4.44 -11.65 -9.55
N SER A 52 -4.88 -11.12 -10.69
CA SER A 52 -6.29 -11.07 -11.04
C SER A 52 -6.91 -12.47 -11.04
N SER A 53 -8.11 -12.58 -10.48
CA SER A 53 -8.91 -13.80 -10.53
C SER A 53 -9.68 -13.89 -11.86
N GLU A 54 -9.89 -15.10 -12.37
CA GLU A 54 -10.68 -15.33 -13.59
C GLU A 54 -12.14 -14.91 -13.41
N VAL A 55 -12.69 -15.04 -12.21
CA VAL A 55 -14.08 -14.72 -11.88
C VAL A 55 -14.12 -13.83 -10.64
N VAL A 56 -14.89 -12.75 -10.72
CA VAL A 56 -15.26 -11.91 -9.58
C VAL A 56 -16.78 -11.84 -9.47
N TYR A 57 -17.31 -11.72 -8.25
CA TYR A 57 -18.76 -11.62 -8.03
C TYR A 57 -19.12 -10.15 -7.75
N ARG A 58 -20.01 -9.57 -8.55
CA ARG A 58 -20.53 -8.20 -8.36
C ARG A 58 -22.05 -8.29 -8.28
N ASP A 59 -22.62 -7.88 -7.15
CA ASP A 59 -24.08 -7.95 -6.89
C ASP A 59 -24.67 -9.35 -7.11
N GLY A 60 -23.93 -10.38 -6.67
CA GLY A 60 -24.31 -11.78 -6.84
C GLY A 60 -24.17 -12.33 -8.27
N GLN A 61 -23.73 -11.52 -9.24
CA GLN A 61 -23.46 -11.96 -10.61
C GLN A 61 -21.98 -12.25 -10.82
N GLU A 62 -21.68 -13.35 -11.53
CA GLU A 62 -20.33 -13.70 -11.95
C GLU A 62 -19.87 -12.80 -13.12
N VAL A 63 -18.72 -12.16 -12.96
CA VAL A 63 -18.04 -11.39 -13.99
C VAL A 63 -16.71 -12.06 -14.30
N LYS A 64 -16.55 -12.53 -15.53
CA LYS A 64 -15.33 -13.18 -16.01
C LYS A 64 -14.33 -12.16 -16.55
N GLY A 65 -13.07 -12.30 -16.14
CA GLY A 65 -11.95 -11.46 -16.55
C GLY A 65 -10.74 -12.30 -16.97
N GLU A 66 -9.62 -11.62 -17.21
CA GLU A 66 -8.36 -12.26 -17.53
C GLU A 66 -7.58 -12.53 -16.23
N ALA A 67 -7.28 -13.80 -15.95
CA ALA A 67 -6.52 -14.21 -14.77
C ALA A 67 -5.01 -13.98 -14.95
N GLY A 68 -4.29 -13.80 -13.83
CA GLY A 68 -2.83 -13.76 -13.86
C GLY A 68 -2.23 -12.41 -14.23
N LYS A 69 -3.02 -11.34 -14.31
CA LYS A 69 -2.47 -9.99 -14.41
C LYS A 69 -1.99 -9.52 -13.06
N GLU A 70 -0.79 -8.98 -13.04
CA GLU A 70 -0.23 -8.30 -11.88
C GLU A 70 -0.99 -7.01 -11.63
N TYR A 71 -1.24 -6.71 -10.36
CA TYR A 71 -1.82 -5.45 -9.96
C TYR A 71 -0.74 -4.37 -9.89
N GLU A 72 -0.76 -3.43 -10.83
CA GLU A 72 0.21 -2.31 -10.91
C GLU A 72 0.00 -1.21 -9.84
N GLY A 73 -0.95 -1.41 -8.92
CA GLY A 73 -1.22 -0.49 -7.83
C GLY A 73 -2.48 0.35 -8.01
N CYS A 74 -2.90 0.97 -6.90
CA CYS A 74 -4.15 1.72 -6.81
C CYS A 74 -4.04 3.15 -7.38
N GLN A 75 -2.81 3.66 -7.62
CA GLN A 75 -2.45 5.03 -8.02
C GLN A 75 -3.13 6.19 -7.24
N LEU A 76 -3.98 5.88 -6.26
CA LEU A 76 -4.70 6.83 -5.42
C LEU A 76 -3.81 7.45 -4.34
N CYS A 77 -2.67 6.83 -4.02
CA CYS A 77 -1.69 7.41 -3.12
C CYS A 77 -0.92 8.53 -3.84
N LEU A 78 -1.14 9.78 -3.45
CA LEU A 78 -0.41 10.96 -3.90
C LEU A 78 1.00 11.03 -3.29
N VAL A 79 1.77 9.94 -3.38
CA VAL A 79 3.14 9.89 -2.88
C VAL A 79 4.05 9.79 -4.08
N LYS A 80 4.71 10.90 -4.41
CA LYS A 80 5.72 10.95 -5.47
C LYS A 80 7.04 10.43 -4.88
N VAL A 81 7.52 9.30 -5.41
CA VAL A 81 8.85 8.75 -5.12
C VAL A 81 9.93 9.51 -5.90
#